data_AF-A0A1G3Z4C7-F1
#
_entry.id   AF-A0A1G3Z4C7-F1
#
_cell.length_a   1.000
_cell.length_b   1.000
_cell.length_c   1.000
_cell.angle_alpha   90.00
_cell.angle_beta   90.00
_cell.angle_gamma   90.00
#
_symmetry.space_group_name_H-M   'P 1'
#
loop_
_entity.id
_entity.type
_entity.pdbx_description
1 polymer ?
#
loop_
_entity_poly.entity_id
_entity_poly.type
_entity_poly.pdbx_seq_one_letter_code
_entity_poly.pdbx_strand_id
1 'polypeptide(L)'
;MEKVFFLLGSKGAGKKELLYNLFESGFMSGEEKTVCISREELLGDFSKKLKGLEKTEVVAWDLKDGWILNCDAIEPGKTVFVVADGLLNPVDQLELWREYFNQKGWVVARIVSVVDCRLLKHEALVPWFDACIHFSDAVLLNHRTDISNAAIKHFIERYQSLHFPCLFDYVKKGKVDNWEKVFNDEARRMTGCFDPEY
;
A
#
# COMPACT_ATOMS: atom_id res chain seq x y z
N MET A 1 9.77 11.33 14.25
CA MET A 1 10.00 10.88 12.88
C MET A 1 8.76 10.14 12.44
N GLU A 2 8.07 10.73 11.49
CA GLU A 2 6.77 10.31 10.99
C GLU A 2 6.93 9.01 10.21
N LYS A 3 6.06 8.05 10.51
CA LYS A 3 6.03 6.74 9.85
C LYS A 3 5.07 6.81 8.67
N VAL A 4 5.56 6.39 7.51
CA VAL A 4 4.78 6.29 6.28
C VAL A 4 4.54 4.81 5.94
N PHE A 5 3.28 4.47 5.71
CA PHE A 5 2.83 3.21 5.15
C PHE A 5 2.32 3.47 3.73
N PHE A 6 2.93 2.84 2.73
CA PHE A 6 2.58 3.02 1.32
C PHE A 6 1.81 1.80 0.81
N LEU A 7 0.63 2.00 0.24
CA LEU A 7 -0.22 0.93 -0.26
C LEU A 7 -0.26 0.96 -1.78
N LEU A 8 0.35 -0.05 -2.40
CA LEU A 8 0.28 -0.35 -3.82
C LEU A 8 -0.85 -1.33 -4.11
N GLY A 9 -1.23 -1.45 -5.38
CA GLY A 9 -2.30 -2.36 -5.81
C GLY A 9 -3.12 -1.76 -6.94
N SER A 10 -3.66 -2.61 -7.81
CA SER A 10 -4.48 -2.18 -8.93
C SER A 10 -5.74 -1.46 -8.45
N LYS A 11 -6.40 -0.72 -9.35
CA LYS A 11 -7.67 -0.07 -9.03
C LYS A 11 -8.68 -1.14 -8.58
N GLY A 12 -9.31 -0.90 -7.43
CA GLY A 12 -10.27 -1.84 -6.87
C GLY A 12 -9.67 -3.09 -6.21
N ALA A 13 -8.35 -3.19 -5.99
CA ALA A 13 -7.74 -4.34 -5.30
C ALA A 13 -8.15 -4.48 -3.81
N GLY A 14 -8.82 -3.47 -3.22
CA GLY A 14 -9.30 -3.49 -1.84
C GLY A 14 -8.45 -2.70 -0.83
N LYS A 15 -7.51 -1.87 -1.29
CA LYS A 15 -6.62 -1.05 -0.43
C LYS A 15 -7.37 -0.25 0.64
N LYS A 16 -8.46 0.42 0.28
CA LYS A 16 -9.25 1.26 1.22
C LYS A 16 -10.05 0.45 2.22
N GLU A 17 -10.59 -0.69 1.80
CA GLU A 17 -11.28 -1.61 2.72
C GLU A 17 -10.29 -2.18 3.74
N LEU A 18 -9.09 -2.55 3.30
CA LEU A 18 -8.02 -3.02 4.16
C LEU A 18 -7.66 -1.97 5.22
N LEU A 19 -7.46 -0.70 4.82
CA LEU A 19 -7.16 0.38 5.77
C LEU A 19 -8.29 0.62 6.76
N TYR A 20 -9.54 0.64 6.30
CA TYR A 20 -10.69 0.78 7.17
C TYR A 20 -10.71 -0.32 8.24
N ASN A 21 -10.53 -1.58 7.83
CA ASN A 21 -10.52 -2.71 8.75
C ASN A 21 -9.29 -2.75 9.67
N LEU A 22 -8.13 -2.27 9.20
CA LEU A 22 -6.93 -2.09 10.03
C LEU A 22 -7.24 -1.11 11.17
N PHE A 23 -7.82 0.04 10.87
CA PHE A 23 -8.10 1.07 11.88
C PHE A 23 -9.19 0.62 12.87
N GLU A 24 -10.25 -0.01 12.37
CA GLU A 24 -11.33 -0.59 13.20
C GLU A 24 -10.86 -1.77 14.06
N SER A 25 -9.73 -2.41 13.73
CA SER A 25 -9.21 -3.54 14.51
C SER A 25 -8.70 -3.12 15.90
N GLY A 26 -8.44 -1.83 16.11
CA GLY A 26 -7.84 -1.30 17.33
C GLY A 26 -6.31 -1.45 17.40
N PHE A 27 -5.65 -2.12 16.44
CA PHE A 27 -4.18 -2.25 16.39
C PHE A 27 -3.44 -0.91 16.52
N MET A 28 -4.08 0.14 16.04
CA MET A 28 -3.54 1.49 15.93
C MET A 28 -4.39 2.50 16.72
N SER A 29 -5.12 2.02 17.73
CA SER A 29 -6.02 2.85 18.52
C SER A 29 -5.26 3.98 19.22
N GLY A 30 -5.75 5.20 19.10
CA GLY A 30 -5.23 6.35 19.82
C GLY A 30 -4.20 7.19 19.08
N GLU A 31 -3.57 6.69 18.02
CA GLU A 31 -2.67 7.50 17.17
C GLU A 31 -3.46 8.32 16.15
N GLU A 32 -3.04 9.57 15.93
CA GLU A 32 -3.51 10.42 14.83
C GLU A 32 -2.99 9.89 13.48
N LYS A 33 -3.88 9.83 12.48
CA LYS A 33 -3.60 9.24 11.17
C LYS A 33 -3.99 10.19 10.06
N THR A 34 -3.20 10.19 8.99
CA THR A 34 -3.59 10.81 7.73
C THR A 34 -3.58 9.76 6.63
N VAL A 35 -4.70 9.58 5.95
CA VAL A 35 -4.81 8.75 4.75
C VAL A 35 -4.78 9.65 3.52
N CYS A 36 -3.68 9.60 2.79
CA CYS A 36 -3.49 10.28 1.52
C CYS A 36 -3.97 9.38 0.38
N ILE A 37 -5.10 9.70 -0.24
CA ILE A 37 -5.71 8.87 -1.30
C ILE A 37 -5.65 9.61 -2.63
N SER A 38 -5.27 8.90 -3.71
CA SER A 38 -5.31 9.52 -5.04
C SER A 38 -6.74 9.98 -5.35
N ARG A 39 -6.89 11.09 -6.06
CA ARG A 39 -8.22 11.63 -6.40
C ARG A 39 -9.10 10.59 -7.09
N GLU A 40 -8.53 9.77 -7.96
CA GLU A 40 -9.19 8.68 -8.67
C GLU A 40 -9.64 7.52 -7.75
N GLU A 41 -8.92 7.30 -6.65
CA GLU A 41 -9.28 6.32 -5.62
C GLU A 41 -10.19 6.93 -4.54
N LEU A 42 -10.47 8.24 -4.54
CA LEU A 42 -11.24 8.89 -3.47
C LEU A 42 -12.73 8.52 -3.50
N LEU A 43 -13.27 8.07 -4.62
CA LEU A 43 -14.69 7.70 -4.74
C LEU A 43 -15.02 6.37 -4.03
N GLY A 44 -16.29 6.20 -3.64
CA GLY A 44 -16.82 4.95 -3.07
C GLY A 44 -16.96 4.93 -1.54
N ASP A 45 -17.58 3.86 -1.05
CA ASP A 45 -18.07 3.81 0.34
C ASP A 45 -16.95 3.76 1.38
N PHE A 46 -15.85 3.05 1.11
CA PHE A 46 -14.75 2.98 2.07
C PHE A 46 -14.04 4.31 2.28
N SER A 47 -14.02 5.19 1.27
CA SER A 47 -13.50 6.55 1.47
C SER A 47 -14.38 7.37 2.42
N LYS A 48 -15.70 7.19 2.36
CA LYS A 48 -16.64 7.81 3.31
C LYS A 48 -16.48 7.23 4.72
N LYS A 49 -16.32 5.90 4.82
CA LYS A 49 -16.09 5.22 6.10
C LYS A 49 -14.78 5.68 6.76
N LEU A 50 -13.68 5.76 6.01
CA LEU A 50 -12.40 6.26 6.51
C LEU A 50 -12.51 7.68 7.07
N LYS A 51 -13.23 8.57 6.39
CA LYS A 51 -13.51 9.95 6.87
C LYS A 51 -14.33 10.00 8.15
N GLY A 52 -15.08 8.95 8.46
CA GLY A 52 -15.92 8.87 9.66
C GLY A 52 -15.22 8.25 10.87
N LEU A 53 -13.98 7.78 10.72
CA LEU A 53 -13.21 7.20 11.81
C LEU A 53 -12.60 8.29 12.69
N GLU A 54 -12.53 8.03 14.00
CA GLU A 54 -11.87 8.92 14.95
C GLU A 54 -10.37 9.06 14.63
N LYS A 55 -9.79 10.24 14.89
CA LYS A 55 -8.35 10.51 14.71
C LYS A 55 -7.81 10.17 13.31
N THR A 56 -8.69 10.21 12.31
CA THR A 56 -8.38 9.85 10.93
C THR A 56 -8.73 11.00 10.02
N GLU A 57 -7.70 11.63 9.46
CA GLU A 57 -7.83 12.61 8.41
C GLU A 57 -7.72 11.92 7.04
N VAL A 58 -8.50 12.36 6.06
CA VAL A 58 -8.38 11.88 4.67
C VAL A 58 -8.07 13.05 3.76
N VAL A 59 -6.86 13.03 3.20
CA VAL A 59 -6.36 14.03 2.25
C VAL A 59 -6.37 13.43 0.86
N ALA A 60 -6.87 14.19 -0.12
CA ALA A 60 -6.81 13.78 -1.52
C ALA A 60 -5.53 14.32 -2.16
N TRP A 61 -4.80 13.47 -2.89
CA TRP A 61 -3.66 13.90 -3.70
C TRP A 61 -3.93 13.67 -5.19
N ASP A 62 -3.19 14.38 -6.03
CA ASP A 62 -3.27 14.28 -7.49
C ASP A 62 -1.87 14.24 -8.09
N LEU A 63 -1.74 13.74 -9.32
CA LEU A 63 -0.49 13.78 -10.07
C LEU A 63 -0.67 14.65 -11.30
N LYS A 64 0.11 15.72 -11.40
CA LYS A 64 0.10 16.60 -12.57
C LYS A 64 1.52 17.03 -12.92
N ASP A 65 1.88 16.87 -14.18
CA ASP A 65 3.17 17.30 -14.73
C ASP A 65 4.39 16.78 -13.95
N GLY A 66 4.28 15.56 -13.37
CA GLY A 66 5.33 14.94 -12.56
C GLY A 66 5.37 15.42 -11.10
N TRP A 67 4.38 16.17 -10.63
CA TRP A 67 4.32 16.68 -9.26
C TRP A 67 3.11 16.14 -8.50
N ILE A 68 3.33 15.80 -7.23
CA ILE A 68 2.26 15.48 -6.29
C ILE A 68 1.59 16.79 -5.88
N LEU A 69 0.28 16.90 -6.12
CA LEU A 69 -0.52 18.04 -5.71
C LEU A 69 -1.24 17.76 -4.39
N ASN A 70 -1.47 18.82 -3.60
CA ASN A 70 -2.18 18.82 -2.32
C ASN A 70 -1.49 18.01 -1.19
N CYS A 71 -0.23 17.60 -1.36
CA CYS A 71 0.53 16.93 -0.30
C CYS A 71 0.88 17.87 0.87
N ASP A 72 0.92 19.19 0.65
CA ASP A 72 1.16 20.18 1.72
C ASP A 72 0.06 20.21 2.79
N ALA A 73 -1.11 19.62 2.52
CA ALA A 73 -2.17 19.45 3.51
C ALA A 73 -1.88 18.36 4.56
N ILE A 74 -0.81 17.58 4.40
CA ILE A 74 -0.45 16.53 5.36
C ILE A 74 0.28 17.17 6.55
N GLU A 75 -0.42 17.26 7.68
CA GLU A 75 0.14 17.78 8.93
C GLU A 75 1.19 16.84 9.54
N PRO A 76 2.30 17.36 10.10
CA PRO A 76 3.30 16.56 10.79
C PRO A 76 2.76 15.97 12.11
N GLY A 77 3.48 15.01 12.69
CA GLY A 77 3.10 14.36 13.95
C GLY A 77 2.04 13.25 13.86
N LYS A 78 1.63 12.87 12.64
CA LYS A 78 0.64 11.80 12.39
C LYS A 78 1.29 10.59 11.71
N THR A 79 0.71 9.40 11.89
CA THR A 79 1.06 8.22 11.07
C THR A 79 0.42 8.37 9.69
N VAL A 80 1.21 8.31 8.62
CA VAL A 80 0.74 8.59 7.26
C VAL A 80 0.52 7.30 6.48
N PHE A 81 -0.63 7.17 5.84
CA PHE A 81 -0.98 6.09 4.93
C PHE A 81 -1.18 6.65 3.53
N VAL A 82 -0.30 6.31 2.59
CA VAL A 82 -0.47 6.71 1.19
C VAL A 82 -1.12 5.56 0.42
N VAL A 83 -2.28 5.82 -0.19
CA VAL A 83 -2.94 4.92 -1.12
C VAL A 83 -2.59 5.34 -2.54
N ALA A 84 -1.79 4.50 -3.20
CA ALA A 84 -1.36 4.71 -4.58
C ALA A 84 -2.53 4.65 -5.56
N ASP A 85 -2.38 5.34 -6.68
CA ASP A 85 -3.27 5.20 -7.81
C ASP A 85 -3.01 3.87 -8.52
N GLY A 86 -4.04 3.03 -8.57
CA GLY A 86 -3.94 1.71 -9.17
C GLY A 86 -3.97 1.67 -10.70
N LEU A 87 -4.06 2.83 -11.38
CA LEU A 87 -3.98 2.95 -12.84
C LEU A 87 -2.65 3.54 -13.33
N LEU A 88 -1.85 4.10 -12.43
CA LEU A 88 -0.56 4.70 -12.77
C LEU A 88 0.58 3.68 -12.60
N ASN A 89 1.76 4.04 -13.12
CA ASN A 89 2.98 3.27 -12.92
C ASN A 89 3.37 3.26 -11.42
N PRO A 90 3.57 2.10 -10.79
CA PRO A 90 3.94 2.04 -9.38
C PRO A 90 5.34 2.60 -9.08
N VAL A 91 6.29 2.49 -10.03
CA VAL A 91 7.67 2.98 -9.85
C VAL A 91 7.68 4.50 -9.80
N ASP A 92 7.10 5.15 -10.80
CA ASP A 92 7.04 6.61 -10.90
C ASP A 92 6.37 7.22 -9.66
N GLN A 93 5.29 6.62 -9.17
CA GLN A 93 4.63 7.07 -7.95
C GLN A 93 5.54 6.96 -6.72
N LEU A 94 6.22 5.83 -6.56
CA LEU A 94 7.13 5.61 -5.42
C LEU A 94 8.31 6.57 -5.44
N GLU A 95 8.91 6.83 -6.60
CA GLU A 95 10.03 7.77 -6.72
C GLU A 95 9.61 9.19 -6.35
N LEU A 96 8.47 9.66 -6.86
CA LEU A 96 7.93 10.98 -6.53
C LEU A 96 7.61 11.13 -5.04
N TRP A 97 6.97 10.11 -4.46
CA TRP A 97 6.66 10.12 -3.04
C TRP A 97 7.90 10.00 -2.17
N ARG A 98 8.91 9.23 -2.59
CA ARG A 98 10.21 9.16 -1.90
C ARG A 98 10.84 10.54 -1.81
N GLU A 99 10.89 11.29 -2.91
CA GLU A 99 11.44 12.64 -2.91
C GLU A 99 10.71 13.55 -1.92
N TYR A 100 9.37 13.49 -1.91
CA TYR A 100 8.56 14.23 -0.94
C TYR A 100 8.87 13.84 0.51
N PHE A 101 8.95 12.54 0.83
CA PHE A 101 9.25 12.08 2.19
C PHE A 101 10.65 12.48 2.64
N ASN A 102 11.64 12.38 1.75
CA ASN A 102 13.02 12.78 2.02
C ASN A 102 13.11 14.27 2.37
N GLN A 103 12.40 15.13 1.64
CA GLN A 103 12.36 16.57 1.93
C GLN A 103 11.73 16.88 3.30
N LYS A 104 10.81 16.05 3.77
CA LYS A 104 10.15 16.19 5.08
C LYS A 104 10.89 15.46 6.22
N GLY A 105 11.92 14.66 5.91
CA GLY A 105 12.59 13.80 6.89
C GLY A 105 11.71 12.67 7.43
N TRP A 106 10.73 12.23 6.64
CA TRP A 106 9.81 11.15 7.01
C TRP A 106 10.35 9.79 6.57
N VAL A 107 9.98 8.72 7.28
CA VAL A 107 10.51 7.39 7.04
C VAL A 107 9.42 6.43 6.56
N VAL A 108 9.71 5.74 5.46
CA VAL A 108 8.85 4.69 4.91
C VAL A 108 9.00 3.41 5.74
N ALA A 109 8.06 3.22 6.66
CA ALA A 109 8.00 2.06 7.54
C ALA A 109 7.66 0.78 6.75
N ARG A 110 6.67 0.87 5.85
CA ARG A 110 6.23 -0.26 5.02
C ARG A 110 5.72 0.17 3.67
N ILE A 111 5.94 -0.69 2.68
CA ILE A 111 5.27 -0.71 1.39
C ILE A 111 4.48 -2.03 1.31
N VAL A 112 3.17 -1.94 1.15
CA VAL A 112 2.25 -3.08 1.11
C VAL A 112 1.56 -3.13 -0.24
N SER A 113 1.78 -4.20 -1.00
CA SER A 113 1.05 -4.44 -2.24
C SER A 113 -0.21 -5.26 -2.01
N VAL A 114 -1.36 -4.72 -2.38
CA VAL A 114 -2.63 -5.47 -2.43
C VAL A 114 -2.84 -5.98 -3.85
N VAL A 115 -2.73 -7.29 -4.01
CA VAL A 115 -2.87 -7.98 -5.30
C VAL A 115 -4.32 -8.43 -5.47
N ASP A 116 -4.97 -7.98 -6.55
CA ASP A 116 -6.24 -8.56 -6.99
C ASP A 116 -5.97 -9.86 -7.74
N CYS A 117 -6.22 -11.00 -7.10
CA CYS A 117 -5.86 -12.29 -7.67
C CYS A 117 -6.66 -12.64 -8.95
N ARG A 118 -7.76 -11.95 -9.24
CA ARG A 118 -8.51 -12.13 -10.50
C ARG A 118 -7.71 -11.68 -11.71
N LEU A 119 -6.71 -10.80 -11.48
CA LEU A 119 -5.85 -10.26 -12.53
C LEU A 119 -4.68 -11.18 -12.88
N LEU A 120 -4.41 -12.23 -12.10
CA LEU A 120 -3.28 -13.15 -12.32
C LEU A 120 -3.38 -13.95 -13.63
N LYS A 121 -4.58 -14.02 -14.23
CA LYS A 121 -4.80 -14.63 -15.55
C LYS A 121 -4.31 -13.78 -16.72
N HIS A 122 -3.91 -12.54 -16.47
CA HIS A 122 -3.46 -11.61 -17.50
C HIS A 122 -1.93 -11.49 -17.46
N GLU A 123 -1.24 -12.28 -18.27
CA GLU A 123 0.23 -12.30 -18.31
C GLU A 123 0.85 -10.93 -18.63
N ALA A 124 0.14 -10.08 -19.38
CA ALA A 124 0.56 -8.71 -19.66
C ALA A 124 0.70 -7.83 -18.41
N LEU A 125 0.12 -8.22 -17.27
CA LEU A 125 0.23 -7.51 -16.00
C LEU A 125 1.41 -8.00 -15.15
N VAL A 126 2.13 -9.04 -15.56
CA VAL A 126 3.30 -9.55 -14.81
C VAL A 126 4.33 -8.46 -14.56
N PRO A 127 4.74 -7.62 -15.53
CA PRO A 127 5.69 -6.53 -15.27
C PRO A 127 5.17 -5.51 -14.24
N TRP A 128 3.86 -5.27 -14.22
CA TRP A 128 3.24 -4.36 -13.25
C TRP A 128 3.26 -4.96 -11.84
N PHE A 129 3.03 -6.28 -11.70
CA PHE A 129 3.18 -6.98 -10.42
C PHE A 129 4.64 -7.05 -9.97
N ASP A 130 5.57 -7.37 -10.88
CA ASP A 130 7.00 -7.40 -10.59
C ASP A 130 7.45 -6.04 -10.04
N ALA A 131 7.02 -4.94 -10.66
CA ALA A 131 7.30 -3.59 -10.20
C ALA A 131 6.73 -3.35 -8.79
N CYS A 132 5.46 -3.65 -8.53
CA CYS A 132 4.87 -3.48 -7.19
C CYS A 132 5.61 -4.29 -6.12
N ILE A 133 5.89 -5.56 -6.40
CA ILE A 133 6.44 -6.52 -5.43
C ILE A 133 7.92 -6.24 -5.16
N HIS A 134 8.67 -5.72 -6.12
CA HIS A 134 10.06 -5.29 -5.92
C HIS A 134 10.22 -4.31 -4.75
N PHE A 135 9.28 -3.37 -4.60
CA PHE A 135 9.31 -2.38 -3.53
C PHE A 135 8.59 -2.84 -2.25
N SER A 136 7.87 -3.96 -2.29
CA SER A 136 6.98 -4.33 -1.19
C SER A 136 7.70 -5.02 -0.04
N ASP A 137 7.30 -4.68 1.17
CA ASP A 137 7.62 -5.41 2.40
C ASP A 137 6.62 -6.54 2.66
N ALA A 138 5.37 -6.35 2.22
CA ALA A 138 4.30 -7.35 2.29
C ALA A 138 3.42 -7.33 1.04
N VAL A 139 2.94 -8.50 0.64
CA VAL A 139 2.07 -8.76 -0.50
C VAL A 139 0.80 -9.46 -0.01
N LEU A 140 -0.33 -8.79 -0.17
CA LEU A 140 -1.63 -9.22 0.32
C LEU A 140 -2.50 -9.69 -0.83
N LEU A 141 -2.83 -10.97 -0.83
CA LEU A 141 -3.56 -11.65 -1.91
C LEU A 141 -5.08 -11.57 -1.66
N ASN A 142 -5.77 -10.71 -2.40
CA ASN A 142 -7.20 -10.44 -2.28
C ASN A 142 -8.00 -10.96 -3.49
N HIS A 143 -9.33 -10.98 -3.39
CA HIS A 143 -10.25 -11.37 -4.46
C HIS A 143 -9.93 -12.73 -5.10
N ARG A 144 -9.70 -13.74 -4.25
CA ARG A 144 -9.27 -15.08 -4.66
C ARG A 144 -10.39 -16.01 -5.14
N THR A 145 -11.63 -15.54 -5.27
CA THR A 145 -12.81 -16.40 -5.49
C THR A 145 -12.82 -17.14 -6.82
N ASP A 146 -12.32 -16.50 -7.88
CA ASP A 146 -12.46 -17.00 -9.26
C ASP A 146 -11.11 -17.41 -9.87
N ILE A 147 -10.12 -17.71 -9.02
CA ILE A 147 -8.77 -18.09 -9.44
C ILE A 147 -8.40 -19.41 -8.77
N SER A 148 -7.67 -20.27 -9.49
CA SER A 148 -7.26 -21.56 -8.94
C SER A 148 -6.17 -21.37 -7.87
N ASN A 149 -6.18 -22.24 -6.87
CA ASN A 149 -5.11 -22.29 -5.87
C ASN A 149 -3.73 -22.54 -6.51
N ALA A 150 -3.69 -23.28 -7.63
CA ALA A 150 -2.46 -23.52 -8.37
C ALA A 150 -1.89 -22.23 -9.00
N ALA A 151 -2.75 -21.36 -9.57
CA ALA A 151 -2.31 -20.09 -10.14
C ALA A 151 -1.78 -19.14 -9.05
N ILE A 152 -2.46 -19.06 -7.89
CA ILE A 152 -1.96 -18.29 -6.74
C ILE A 152 -0.62 -18.84 -6.25
N LYS A 153 -0.50 -20.17 -6.11
CA LYS A 153 0.73 -20.81 -5.66
C LYS A 153 1.89 -20.51 -6.62
N HIS A 154 1.68 -20.68 -7.93
CA HIS A 154 2.68 -20.37 -8.95
C HIS A 154 3.11 -18.89 -8.91
N PHE A 155 2.16 -17.97 -8.69
CA PHE A 155 2.47 -16.55 -8.51
C PHE A 155 3.38 -16.31 -7.31
N ILE A 156 3.10 -16.91 -6.15
CA ILE A 156 3.95 -16.78 -4.96
C ILE A 156 5.33 -17.42 -5.20
N GLU A 157 5.37 -18.63 -5.76
CA GLU A 157 6.60 -19.40 -6.00
C GLU A 157 7.57 -18.66 -6.93
N ARG A 158 7.07 -17.90 -7.91
CA ARG A 158 7.89 -17.03 -8.76
C ARG A 158 8.78 -16.12 -7.91
N TYR A 159 8.22 -15.37 -6.97
CA TYR A 159 9.00 -14.42 -6.16
C TYR A 159 9.84 -15.08 -5.07
N GLN A 160 9.34 -16.17 -4.49
CA GLN A 160 10.11 -16.94 -3.50
C GLN A 160 11.35 -17.59 -4.13
N SER A 161 11.24 -18.10 -5.36
CA SER A 161 12.39 -18.66 -6.10
C SER A 161 13.42 -17.60 -6.48
N LEU A 162 13.00 -16.34 -6.59
CA LEU A 162 13.86 -15.17 -6.76
C LEU A 162 14.34 -14.59 -5.42
N HIS A 163 14.06 -15.26 -4.30
CA HIS A 163 14.47 -14.89 -2.95
C HIS A 163 13.97 -13.51 -2.48
N PHE A 164 12.79 -13.09 -2.93
CA PHE A 164 12.19 -11.84 -2.45
C PHE A 164 11.91 -11.95 -0.93
N PRO A 165 12.37 -10.99 -0.10
CA PRO A 165 12.22 -11.03 1.36
C PRO A 165 10.81 -10.69 1.85
N CYS A 166 9.95 -10.21 0.95
CA CYS A 166 8.62 -9.73 1.29
C CYS A 166 7.71 -10.85 1.82
N LEU A 167 6.85 -10.50 2.77
CA LEU A 167 5.82 -11.41 3.26
C LEU A 167 4.73 -11.63 2.20
N PHE A 168 4.22 -12.86 2.08
CA PHE A 168 2.94 -13.13 1.41
C PHE A 168 1.88 -13.50 2.43
N ASP A 169 0.71 -12.87 2.35
CA ASP A 169 -0.43 -13.19 3.20
C ASP A 169 -1.76 -13.10 2.44
N TYR A 170 -2.80 -13.71 3.02
CA TYR A 170 -4.11 -13.78 2.41
C TYR A 170 -5.06 -12.75 3.01
N VAL A 171 -5.88 -12.14 2.14
CA VAL A 171 -6.98 -11.29 2.56
C VAL A 171 -8.27 -12.10 2.56
N LYS A 172 -9.07 -11.92 3.62
CA LYS A 172 -10.42 -12.48 3.76
C LYS A 172 -11.35 -11.39 4.29
N LYS A 173 -12.36 -11.02 3.50
CA LYS A 173 -13.32 -9.94 3.85
C LYS A 173 -12.60 -8.64 4.27
N GLY A 174 -11.58 -8.26 3.49
CA GLY A 174 -10.78 -7.05 3.74
C GLY A 174 -9.88 -7.10 4.98
N LYS A 175 -9.65 -8.28 5.57
CA LYS A 175 -8.80 -8.47 6.76
C LYS A 175 -7.67 -9.44 6.49
N VAL A 176 -6.57 -9.26 7.19
CA VAL A 176 -5.48 -10.24 7.33
C VAL A 176 -5.58 -10.93 8.68
N ASP A 177 -4.93 -12.08 8.84
CA ASP A 177 -4.97 -12.84 10.08
C ASP A 177 -4.17 -12.16 11.20
N ASN A 178 -3.11 -11.43 10.87
CA ASN A 178 -2.29 -10.70 11.84
C ASN A 178 -1.86 -9.33 11.30
N TRP A 179 -2.42 -8.25 11.85
CA TRP A 179 -2.10 -6.88 11.44
C TRP A 179 -0.68 -6.45 11.81
N GLU A 180 -0.21 -6.84 12.99
CA GLU A 180 1.14 -6.50 13.47
C GLU A 180 2.23 -7.08 12.56
N LYS A 181 2.03 -8.31 12.09
CA LYS A 181 2.92 -8.97 11.13
C LYS A 181 3.05 -8.20 9.81
N VAL A 182 1.98 -7.53 9.36
CA VAL A 182 1.93 -6.82 8.08
C VAL A 182 2.38 -5.36 8.22
N PHE A 183 2.01 -4.70 9.32
CA PHE A 183 2.16 -3.26 9.54
C PHE A 183 3.12 -2.92 10.71
N ASN A 184 4.03 -3.81 11.06
CA ASN A 184 5.22 -3.48 11.88
C ASN A 184 6.20 -2.59 11.09
N ASP A 185 7.32 -2.18 11.71
CA ASP A 185 8.27 -1.19 11.18
C ASP A 185 9.61 -1.76 10.66
N GLU A 186 9.78 -3.08 10.59
CA GLU A 186 10.99 -3.78 10.09
C GLU A 186 11.04 -3.99 8.55
N ALA A 187 11.72 -3.16 7.76
CA ALA A 187 11.69 -3.29 6.29
C ALA A 187 12.06 -4.73 5.79
N ARG A 188 11.33 -5.20 4.76
CA ARG A 188 11.41 -6.53 4.12
C ARG A 188 11.34 -6.46 2.59
N ARG A 189 11.69 -5.32 2.02
CA ARG A 189 11.69 -5.04 0.57
C ARG A 189 13.05 -5.38 -0.08
N MET A 190 13.06 -5.61 -1.39
CA MET A 190 14.32 -5.88 -2.13
C MET A 190 15.21 -4.65 -2.26
N THR A 191 14.58 -3.48 -2.34
CA THR A 191 15.26 -2.21 -2.62
C THR A 191 15.69 -1.48 -1.35
N GLY A 192 16.94 -1.00 -1.33
CA GLY A 192 17.42 -0.11 -0.27
C GLY A 192 17.09 1.36 -0.49
N CYS A 193 16.32 1.72 -1.53
CA CYS A 193 16.16 3.12 -1.93
C CYS A 193 15.33 3.99 -0.98
N PHE A 194 14.73 3.38 0.05
CA PHE A 194 13.96 4.03 1.12
C PHE A 194 14.65 3.94 2.49
N ASP A 195 15.83 3.33 2.54
CA ASP A 195 16.60 3.22 3.76
C ASP A 195 17.35 4.54 3.99
N PRO A 196 17.48 5.00 5.25
CA PRO A 196 18.32 6.16 5.55
C PRO A 196 19.73 5.91 5.00
N GLU A 197 20.25 6.83 4.17
CA GLU A 197 21.65 6.79 3.78
C GLU A 197 22.52 6.86 5.05
N TYR A 198 23.49 5.96 5.16
CA TYR A 198 24.46 5.91 6.26
C TYR A 198 25.37 7.14 6.27
#